data_AF-A0A0M0X3E1-F1
#
_entry.id   AF-A0A0M0X3E1-F1
#
_cell.length_a   1.000
_cell.length_b   1.000
_cell.length_c   1.000
_cell.angle_alpha   90.00
_cell.angle_beta   90.00
_cell.angle_gamma   90.00
#
_symmetry.space_group_name_H-M   'P 1'
#
loop_
_entity.id
_entity.type
_entity.pdbx_description
1 polymer ?
#
loop_
_entity_poly.entity_id
_entity_poly.type
_entity_poly.pdbx_seq_one_letter_code
_entity_poly.pdbx_strand_id
1 'polypeptide(L)'
;MNQTIISEAFGEQLALITANTPYAIESDSDTFVSELEHKVRKYMYSLWMDAQANKLANYLEKRQAAHFAQLYEFSYGVSMYDNEQTLSSRSDTLALMIIDEKVAYKKRLERIRLQYKRFKEICELISVKDKELFIRYFEQSQKVDYETLRNAVINNIRVISERYWSDEQTNEQHTRDSFNTKR
;
A
#
# COMPACT_ATOMS: atom_id res chain seq x y z
N MET A 1 -1.26 -5.13 11.61
CA MET A 1 -0.72 -4.18 10.61
C MET A 1 -1.69 -4.13 9.43
N ASN A 2 -2.13 -2.94 9.04
CA ASN A 2 -3.01 -2.69 7.90
C ASN A 2 -2.53 -1.41 7.17
N GLN A 3 -3.16 -1.03 6.05
CA GLN A 3 -2.74 0.15 5.27
C GLN A 3 -2.89 1.46 6.05
N THR A 4 -3.93 1.60 6.88
CA THR A 4 -4.15 2.79 7.70
C THR A 4 -3.00 3.02 8.67
N ILE A 5 -2.59 1.98 9.40
CA ILE A 5 -1.45 2.03 10.33
C ILE A 5 -0.14 2.41 9.59
N ILE A 6 0.04 1.93 8.36
CA ILE A 6 1.24 2.27 7.56
C ILE A 6 1.21 3.75 7.14
N SER A 7 0.04 4.27 6.79
CA SER A 7 -0.17 5.68 6.43
C SER A 7 0.03 6.60 7.64
N GLU A 8 -0.52 6.26 8.79
CA GLU A 8 -0.33 7.00 10.05
C GLU A 8 1.15 7.03 10.44
N ALA A 9 1.83 5.88 10.36
CA ALA A 9 3.26 5.79 10.64
C ALA A 9 4.11 6.65 9.71
N PHE A 10 3.68 6.89 8.46
CA PHE A 10 4.36 7.85 7.58
C PHE A 10 4.27 9.27 8.12
N GLY A 11 3.08 9.70 8.56
CA GLY A 11 2.88 11.04 9.12
C GLY A 11 3.75 11.27 10.36
N GLU A 12 3.80 10.28 11.25
CA GLU A 12 4.66 10.33 12.44
C GLU A 12 6.15 10.40 12.07
N GLN A 13 6.62 9.55 11.16
CA GLN A 13 8.02 9.54 10.73
C GLN A 13 8.41 10.83 10.00
N LEU A 14 7.52 11.36 9.16
CA LEU A 14 7.74 12.61 8.47
C LEU A 14 7.82 13.78 9.47
N ALA A 15 6.93 13.83 10.47
CA ALA A 15 6.97 14.83 11.53
C ALA A 15 8.29 14.76 12.34
N LEU A 16 8.79 13.56 12.61
CA LEU A 16 10.05 13.37 13.35
C LEU A 16 11.29 13.86 12.60
N ILE A 17 11.35 13.67 11.28
CA ILE A 17 12.51 14.11 10.48
C ILE A 17 12.42 15.58 10.06
N THR A 18 11.22 16.14 9.97
CA THR A 18 11.01 17.55 9.63
C THR A 18 11.01 18.46 10.86
N ALA A 19 11.02 17.90 12.07
CA ALA A 19 11.11 18.66 13.32
C ALA A 19 12.35 19.59 13.31
N ASN A 20 12.14 20.86 13.65
CA ASN A 20 13.15 21.93 13.64
C ASN A 20 13.72 22.27 12.24
N THR A 21 13.05 21.85 11.17
CA THR A 21 13.35 22.32 9.81
C THR A 21 12.29 23.33 9.34
N PRO A 22 12.57 24.14 8.31
CA PRO A 22 11.55 24.99 7.67
C PRO A 22 10.38 24.20 7.06
N TYR A 23 10.48 22.88 7.03
CA TYR A 23 9.48 21.95 6.48
C TYR A 23 8.67 21.25 7.57
N ALA A 24 8.75 21.69 8.83
CA ALA A 24 7.96 21.13 9.92
C ALA A 24 6.47 21.09 9.55
N ILE A 25 5.79 20.01 9.95
CA ILE A 25 4.34 19.89 9.80
C ILE A 25 3.71 20.62 10.99
N GLU A 26 3.45 21.91 10.86
CA GLU A 26 2.71 22.68 11.86
C GLU A 26 1.21 22.51 11.64
N SER A 27 0.47 22.22 12.71
CA SER A 27 -0.99 22.04 12.67
C SER A 27 -1.77 23.34 12.37
N ASP A 28 -1.15 24.50 12.59
CA ASP A 28 -1.83 25.80 12.62
C ASP A 28 -1.15 26.89 11.76
N SER A 29 -0.19 26.52 10.91
CA SER A 29 0.47 27.50 10.05
C SER A 29 -0.15 27.49 8.64
N ASP A 30 -0.68 28.63 8.22
CA ASP A 30 -0.99 28.99 6.83
C ASP A 30 0.30 29.15 5.99
N THR A 31 1.37 28.42 6.32
CA THR A 31 2.59 28.47 5.51
C THR A 31 2.29 27.81 4.18
N PHE A 32 2.32 28.64 3.13
CA PHE A 32 2.22 28.20 1.76
C PHE A 32 3.35 27.21 1.45
N VAL A 33 3.05 25.92 1.57
CA VAL A 33 3.97 24.85 1.17
C VAL A 33 4.17 24.99 -0.33
N SER A 34 5.41 25.26 -0.75
CA SER A 34 5.78 25.36 -2.16
C SER A 34 5.24 24.16 -2.96
N GLU A 35 4.76 24.38 -4.18
CA GLU A 35 4.27 23.31 -5.06
C GLU A 35 5.28 22.15 -5.20
N LEU A 36 6.58 22.49 -5.22
CA LEU A 36 7.66 21.51 -5.26
C LEU A 36 7.65 20.62 -4.00
N GLU A 37 7.47 21.22 -2.83
CA GLU A 37 7.46 20.51 -1.56
C GLU A 37 6.22 19.61 -1.44
N HIS A 38 5.06 20.09 -1.89
CA HIS A 38 3.87 19.26 -1.97
C HIS A 38 4.10 18.03 -2.88
N LYS A 39 4.75 18.25 -4.03
CA LYS A 39 5.10 17.18 -4.97
C LYS A 39 6.09 16.19 -4.37
N VAL A 40 7.11 16.66 -3.64
CA VAL A 40 8.07 15.81 -2.92
C VAL A 40 7.34 14.94 -1.89
N ARG A 41 6.50 15.54 -1.04
CA ARG A 41 5.75 14.80 -0.01
C ARG A 41 4.82 13.76 -0.61
N LYS A 42 4.15 14.07 -1.72
CA LYS A 42 3.32 13.12 -2.46
C LYS A 42 4.12 11.89 -2.88
N TYR A 43 5.31 12.08 -3.48
CA TYR A 43 6.14 10.95 -3.88
C TYR A 43 6.76 10.21 -2.71
N MET A 44 7.16 10.91 -1.65
CA MET A 44 7.61 10.28 -0.41
C MET A 44 6.53 9.36 0.19
N TYR A 45 5.29 9.82 0.22
CA TYR A 45 4.16 9.01 0.67
C TYR A 45 3.99 7.76 -0.19
N SER A 46 3.96 7.91 -1.53
CA SER A 46 3.83 6.75 -2.42
C SER A 46 4.98 5.75 -2.26
N LEU A 47 6.23 6.25 -2.17
CA LEU A 47 7.40 5.42 -1.94
C LEU A 47 7.34 4.69 -0.59
N TRP A 48 6.86 5.36 0.46
CA TRP A 48 6.66 4.75 1.77
C TRP A 48 5.66 3.60 1.71
N MET A 49 4.49 3.84 1.12
CA MET A 49 3.44 2.83 1.00
C MET A 49 3.92 1.59 0.25
N ASP A 50 4.64 1.80 -0.86
CA ASP A 50 5.18 0.71 -1.67
C ASP A 50 6.32 -0.03 -0.96
N ALA A 51 7.23 0.67 -0.30
CA ALA A 51 8.33 0.05 0.45
C ALA A 51 7.83 -0.83 1.61
N GLN A 52 6.78 -0.38 2.30
CA GLN A 52 6.17 -1.12 3.42
C GLN A 52 5.24 -2.26 2.94
N ALA A 53 4.90 -2.30 1.65
CA ALA A 53 4.00 -3.30 1.09
C ALA A 53 4.52 -4.74 1.28
N ASN A 54 5.83 -4.98 1.27
CA ASN A 54 6.37 -6.32 1.56
C ASN A 54 6.05 -6.79 2.98
N LYS A 55 6.22 -5.92 3.99
CA LYS A 55 5.88 -6.25 5.39
C LYS A 55 4.38 -6.53 5.52
N LEU A 56 3.56 -5.73 4.85
CA LEU A 56 2.11 -5.94 4.82
C LEU A 56 1.73 -7.27 4.15
N ALA A 57 2.31 -7.59 2.99
CA ALA A 57 2.06 -8.85 2.29
C ALA A 57 2.43 -10.05 3.16
N ASN A 58 3.62 -10.04 3.76
CA ASN A 58 4.10 -11.11 4.65
C ASN A 58 3.22 -11.24 5.89
N TYR A 59 2.74 -10.13 6.45
CA TYR A 59 1.81 -10.14 7.58
C TYR A 59 0.47 -10.78 7.21
N LEU A 60 -0.09 -10.43 6.04
CA LEU A 60 -1.34 -11.00 5.54
C LEU A 60 -1.18 -12.49 5.25
N GLU A 61 -0.12 -12.89 4.54
CA GLU A 61 0.17 -14.29 4.23
C GLU A 61 0.24 -15.16 5.49
N LYS A 62 0.93 -14.70 6.55
CA LYS A 62 0.99 -15.40 7.84
C LYS A 62 -0.37 -15.54 8.53
N ARG A 63 -1.27 -14.58 8.33
CA ARG A 63 -2.63 -14.58 8.92
C ARG A 63 -3.67 -15.26 8.03
N GLN A 64 -3.32 -15.63 6.80
CA GLN A 64 -4.26 -16.16 5.82
C GLN A 64 -5.00 -17.40 6.33
N ALA A 65 -4.26 -18.38 6.88
CA ALA A 65 -4.85 -19.61 7.40
C ALA A 65 -5.83 -19.33 8.56
N ALA A 66 -5.42 -18.48 9.52
CA ALA A 66 -6.27 -18.09 10.64
C ALA A 66 -7.52 -17.32 10.20
N HIS A 67 -7.39 -16.44 9.21
CA HIS A 67 -8.50 -15.68 8.66
C HIS A 67 -9.55 -16.59 8.01
N PHE A 68 -9.13 -17.56 7.20
CA PHE A 68 -10.08 -18.50 6.60
C PHE A 68 -10.66 -19.47 7.63
N ALA A 69 -9.89 -19.89 8.64
CA ALA A 69 -10.43 -20.70 9.74
C ALA A 69 -11.59 -20.00 10.46
N GLN A 70 -11.45 -18.69 10.73
CA GLN A 70 -12.52 -17.88 11.33
C GLN A 70 -13.76 -17.78 10.44
N LEU A 71 -13.58 -17.64 9.12
CA LEU A 71 -14.70 -17.62 8.18
C LEU A 71 -15.44 -18.96 8.13
N TYR A 72 -14.70 -20.08 8.19
CA TYR A 72 -15.31 -21.39 8.30
C TYR A 72 -16.08 -21.55 9.62
N GLU A 73 -15.46 -21.22 10.75
CA GLU A 73 -16.10 -21.28 12.07
C GLU A 73 -17.39 -20.45 12.12
N PHE A 74 -17.37 -19.23 11.58
CA PHE A 74 -18.56 -18.41 11.43
C PHE A 74 -19.63 -19.09 10.57
N SER A 75 -19.26 -19.67 9.44
CA SER A 75 -20.21 -20.34 8.54
C SER A 75 -20.89 -21.56 9.18
N TYR A 76 -20.17 -22.30 10.04
CA TYR A 76 -20.73 -23.40 10.84
C TYR A 76 -21.56 -22.92 12.03
N GLY A 77 -21.21 -21.77 12.62
CA GLY A 77 -21.98 -21.17 13.71
C GLY A 77 -23.34 -20.66 13.27
N VAL A 78 -23.42 -20.04 12.08
CA VAL A 78 -24.67 -19.46 11.54
C VAL A 78 -25.71 -20.53 11.19
N SER A 79 -25.31 -21.73 10.76
CA SER A 79 -26.24 -22.81 10.43
C SER A 79 -26.92 -23.45 11.64
N MET A 80 -26.41 -23.22 12.86
CA MET A 80 -26.97 -23.79 14.11
C MET A 80 -28.09 -22.94 14.74
N TYR A 81 -28.24 -21.68 14.34
CA TYR A 81 -29.23 -20.76 14.93
C TYR A 81 -30.51 -20.61 14.09
N ASP A 82 -30.55 -21.15 12.87
CA ASP A 82 -31.64 -20.96 11.93
C ASP A 82 -32.28 -22.30 11.52
N ASN A 83 -33.07 -22.86 12.44
CA ASN A 83 -33.74 -24.16 12.28
C ASN A 83 -35.03 -24.10 11.45
N GLU A 84 -35.45 -22.93 10.99
CA GLU A 84 -36.73 -22.73 10.30
C GLU A 84 -36.58 -21.95 8.99
N GLN A 85 -35.96 -22.57 7.97
CA GLN A 85 -36.24 -22.42 6.52
C GLN A 85 -35.00 -22.72 5.68
N THR A 86 -35.13 -23.69 4.77
CA THR A 86 -34.27 -23.89 3.58
C THR A 86 -32.75 -23.79 3.83
N LEU A 87 -32.19 -24.74 4.59
CA LEU A 87 -30.75 -24.82 4.92
C LEU A 87 -29.83 -24.99 3.69
N SER A 88 -30.33 -25.53 2.57
CA SER A 88 -29.52 -25.78 1.35
C SER A 88 -29.11 -24.49 0.63
N SER A 89 -30.03 -23.56 0.38
CA SER A 89 -29.72 -22.35 -0.41
C SER A 89 -28.78 -21.39 0.32
N ARG A 90 -28.87 -21.33 1.66
CA ARG A 90 -28.05 -20.45 2.51
C ARG A 90 -26.63 -20.97 2.70
N SER A 91 -26.45 -22.28 2.88
CA SER A 91 -25.12 -22.88 3.00
C SER A 91 -24.33 -22.80 1.68
N ASP A 92 -24.98 -23.01 0.54
CA ASP A 92 -24.39 -22.81 -0.79
C ASP A 92 -23.96 -21.34 -0.99
N THR A 93 -24.79 -20.39 -0.54
CA THR A 93 -24.47 -18.96 -0.59
C THR A 93 -23.25 -18.60 0.26
N LEU A 94 -23.17 -19.12 1.49
CA LEU A 94 -22.00 -18.90 2.36
C LEU A 94 -20.73 -19.54 1.79
N ALA A 95 -20.84 -20.73 1.20
CA ALA A 95 -19.72 -21.39 0.54
C ALA A 95 -19.19 -20.57 -0.63
N LEU A 96 -20.09 -20.01 -1.48
CA LEU A 96 -19.73 -19.11 -2.56
C LEU A 96 -19.04 -17.83 -2.03
N MET A 97 -19.56 -17.22 -0.97
CA MET A 97 -18.93 -16.04 -0.34
C MET A 97 -17.51 -16.34 0.16
N ILE A 98 -17.28 -17.52 0.75
CA ILE A 98 -15.94 -17.94 1.20
C ILE A 98 -15.00 -18.15 0.00
N ILE A 99 -15.49 -18.74 -1.09
CA ILE A 99 -14.70 -18.90 -2.33
C ILE A 99 -14.32 -17.53 -2.90
N ASP A 100 -15.27 -16.61 -2.99
CA ASP A 100 -15.04 -15.26 -3.48
C ASP A 100 -14.04 -14.51 -2.61
N GLU A 101 -14.15 -14.61 -1.28
CA GLU A 101 -13.21 -14.00 -0.35
C GLU A 101 -11.79 -14.58 -0.52
N LYS A 102 -11.65 -15.89 -0.75
CA LYS A 102 -10.33 -16.49 -1.04
C LYS A 102 -9.69 -15.91 -2.30
N VAL A 103 -10.48 -15.76 -3.37
CA VAL A 103 -10.01 -15.20 -4.63
C VAL A 103 -9.64 -13.71 -4.44
N ALA A 104 -10.49 -12.95 -3.75
CA ALA A 104 -10.26 -11.54 -3.45
C ALA A 104 -8.99 -11.35 -2.60
N TYR A 105 -8.80 -12.18 -1.57
CA TYR A 105 -7.63 -12.16 -0.70
C TYR A 105 -6.34 -12.41 -1.47
N LYS A 106 -6.33 -13.42 -2.36
CA LYS A 106 -5.17 -13.73 -3.20
C LYS A 106 -4.83 -12.54 -4.12
N LYS A 107 -5.84 -11.99 -4.82
CA LYS A 107 -5.66 -10.81 -5.69
C LYS A 107 -5.15 -9.61 -4.91
N ARG A 108 -5.64 -9.38 -3.69
CA ARG A 108 -5.16 -8.31 -2.81
C ARG A 108 -3.68 -8.49 -2.48
N LEU A 109 -3.27 -9.71 -2.12
CA LEU A 109 -1.88 -10.01 -1.78
C LEU A 109 -0.96 -9.83 -2.99
N GLU A 110 -1.37 -10.30 -4.17
CA GLU A 110 -0.66 -10.07 -5.44
C GLU A 110 -0.47 -8.57 -5.72
N ARG A 111 -1.52 -7.76 -5.60
CA ARG A 111 -1.44 -6.30 -5.77
C ARG A 111 -0.45 -5.65 -4.79
N ILE A 112 -0.46 -6.05 -3.53
CA ILE A 112 0.48 -5.53 -2.52
C ILE A 112 1.92 -5.92 -2.88
N ARG A 113 2.15 -7.14 -3.38
CA ARG A 113 3.49 -7.55 -3.84
C ARG A 113 3.95 -6.74 -5.06
N LEU A 114 3.04 -6.38 -5.97
CA LEU A 114 3.35 -5.51 -7.11
C LEU A 114 3.75 -4.10 -6.66
N GLN A 115 3.11 -3.55 -5.61
CA GLN A 115 3.52 -2.27 -5.02
C GLN A 115 4.97 -2.31 -4.57
N TYR A 116 5.37 -3.34 -3.82
CA TYR A 116 6.76 -3.48 -3.39
C TYR A 116 7.74 -3.68 -4.56
N LYS A 117 7.32 -4.43 -5.59
CA LYS A 117 8.12 -4.61 -6.80
C LYS A 117 8.39 -3.25 -7.46
N ARG A 118 7.39 -2.39 -7.58
CA ARG A 118 7.56 -1.02 -8.10
C ARG A 118 8.59 -0.23 -7.31
N PHE A 119 8.56 -0.28 -5.98
CA PHE A 119 9.58 0.38 -5.15
C PHE A 119 10.99 -0.13 -5.47
N LYS A 120 11.18 -1.45 -5.63
CA LYS A 120 12.48 -2.03 -6.00
C LYS A 120 12.95 -1.58 -7.38
N GLU A 121 12.05 -1.56 -8.37
CA GLU A 121 12.38 -1.08 -9.72
C GLU A 121 12.79 0.40 -9.71
N ILE A 122 12.10 1.26 -8.95
CA ILE A 122 12.53 2.66 -8.77
C ILE A 122 13.93 2.70 -8.16
N CYS A 123 14.18 1.91 -7.11
CA CYS A 123 15.48 1.84 -6.46
C CYS A 123 16.61 1.34 -7.39
N GLU A 124 16.30 0.54 -8.41
CA GLU A 124 17.27 0.04 -9.39
C GLU A 124 17.63 1.08 -10.46
N LEU A 125 16.76 2.07 -10.69
CA LEU A 125 16.94 3.11 -11.71
C LEU A 125 17.67 4.36 -11.19
N ILE A 126 17.89 4.46 -9.87
CA ILE A 126 18.53 5.62 -9.23
C ILE A 126 19.97 5.32 -8.79
N SER A 127 20.69 6.35 -8.36
CA SER A 127 22.07 6.20 -7.89
C SER A 127 22.17 5.26 -6.68
N VAL A 128 23.30 4.56 -6.52
CA VAL A 128 23.52 3.64 -5.38
C VAL A 128 23.35 4.35 -4.04
N LYS A 129 23.83 5.60 -3.93
CA LYS A 129 23.70 6.41 -2.70
C LYS A 129 22.25 6.73 -2.38
N ASP A 130 21.46 7.14 -3.38
CA ASP A 130 20.04 7.47 -3.18
C ASP A 130 19.22 6.21 -2.89
N LYS A 131 19.54 5.09 -3.55
CA LYS A 131 18.96 3.77 -3.26
C LYS A 131 19.17 3.38 -1.81
N GLU A 132 20.39 3.48 -1.29
CA GLU A 132 20.71 3.17 0.10
C GLU A 132 19.94 4.08 1.08
N LEU A 133 19.82 5.37 0.75
CA LEU A 133 19.03 6.31 1.53
C LEU A 133 17.54 5.94 1.53
N PHE A 134 16.99 5.59 0.37
CA PHE A 134 15.59 5.19 0.21
C PHE A 134 15.28 3.90 0.96
N ILE A 135 16.17 2.90 0.90
CA ILE A 135 16.01 1.66 1.65
C ILE A 135 16.03 1.93 3.16
N ARG A 136 16.99 2.72 3.66
CA ARG A 136 17.08 3.05 5.08
C ARG A 136 15.83 3.76 5.58
N TYR A 137 15.36 4.77 4.85
CA TYR A 137 14.19 5.52 5.27
C TYR A 137 12.87 4.77 5.01
N PHE A 138 12.56 4.46 3.75
CA PHE A 138 11.24 3.95 3.37
C PHE A 138 11.02 2.49 3.73
N GLU A 139 12.04 1.63 3.65
CA GLU A 139 11.89 0.19 3.91
C GLU A 139 12.22 -0.17 5.36
N GLN A 140 13.28 0.43 5.91
CA GLN A 140 13.76 0.12 7.26
C GLN A 140 13.24 1.09 8.33
N SER A 141 12.56 2.17 7.95
CA SER A 141 12.02 3.16 8.89
C SER A 141 13.09 3.77 9.80
N GLN A 142 14.32 3.90 9.29
CA GLN A 142 15.43 4.53 10.00
C GLN A 142 15.35 6.04 9.88
N LYS A 143 15.71 6.74 10.95
CA LYS A 143 15.85 8.19 10.93
C LYS A 143 16.97 8.60 9.98
N VAL A 144 16.66 9.51 9.07
CA VAL A 144 17.61 10.13 8.14
C VAL A 144 17.46 11.65 8.20
N ASP A 145 18.47 12.35 7.69
CA ASP A 145 18.40 13.79 7.50
C ASP A 145 17.35 14.15 6.42
N TYR A 146 16.44 15.07 6.73
CA TYR A 146 15.34 15.42 5.84
C TYR A 146 15.82 16.10 4.57
N GLU A 147 16.76 17.05 4.65
CA GLU A 147 17.23 17.77 3.48
C GLU A 147 17.94 16.83 2.50
N THR A 148 18.74 15.91 3.01
CA THR A 148 19.39 14.86 2.20
C THR A 148 18.36 13.99 1.50
N LEU A 149 17.32 13.54 2.22
CA LEU A 149 16.23 12.74 1.65
C LEU A 149 15.42 13.53 0.61
N ARG A 150 15.07 14.77 0.93
CA ARG A 150 14.35 15.70 0.05
C ARG A 150 15.12 15.91 -1.25
N ASN A 151 16.42 16.18 -1.16
CA ASN A 151 17.27 16.38 -2.34
C ASN A 151 17.37 15.10 -3.18
N ALA A 152 17.49 13.93 -2.54
CA ALA A 152 17.47 12.65 -3.27
C ALA A 152 16.14 12.42 -4.01
N VAL A 153 15.00 12.77 -3.39
CA VAL A 153 13.68 12.70 -4.06
C VAL A 153 13.59 13.70 -5.22
N ILE A 154 14.07 14.92 -5.05
CA ILE A 154 14.08 15.95 -6.10
C ILE A 154 14.94 15.51 -7.29
N ASN A 155 16.15 15.02 -7.03
CA ASN A 155 17.09 14.57 -8.07
C ASN A 155 16.52 13.44 -8.91
N ASN A 156 15.71 12.57 -8.29
CA ASN A 156 15.13 11.39 -8.93
C ASN A 156 13.64 11.58 -9.28
N ILE A 157 13.09 12.79 -9.16
CA ILE A 157 11.65 13.04 -9.27
C ILE A 157 11.08 12.61 -10.62
N ARG A 158 11.87 12.76 -11.69
CA ARG A 158 11.50 12.36 -13.04
C ARG A 158 11.31 10.84 -13.13
N VAL A 159 12.32 10.08 -12.72
CA VAL A 159 12.28 8.60 -12.70
C VAL A 159 11.11 8.09 -11.87
N ILE A 160 10.93 8.66 -10.68
CA ILE A 160 9.83 8.32 -9.78
C ILE A 160 8.48 8.60 -10.46
N SER A 161 8.31 9.81 -11.02
CA SER A 161 7.05 10.22 -11.65
C SER A 161 6.70 9.39 -12.88
N GLU A 162 7.68 9.10 -13.74
CA GLU A 162 7.49 8.30 -14.95
C GLU A 162 7.03 6.89 -14.59
N ARG A 163 7.62 6.27 -13.55
CA ARG A 163 7.22 4.93 -13.12
C ARG A 163 5.79 4.89 -12.58
N TYR A 164 5.40 5.84 -11.73
CA TYR A 164 4.02 5.91 -11.24
C TYR A 164 3.01 6.19 -12.35
N TRP A 165 3.37 7.04 -13.32
CA TRP A 165 2.52 7.34 -14.47
C TRP A 165 2.32 6.13 -15.40
N SER A 166 3.38 5.37 -15.70
CA SER A 166 3.28 4.15 -16.50
C SER A 166 2.34 3.11 -15.87
N ASP A 167 2.36 3.00 -14.54
CA ASP A 167 1.47 2.10 -13.80
C ASP A 167 0.00 2.54 -13.85
N GLU A 168 -0.27 3.85 -13.78
CA GLU A 168 -1.62 4.40 -13.94
C GLU A 168 -2.16 4.09 -15.34
N GLN A 169 -1.38 4.32 -16.40
CA GLN A 169 -1.79 4.00 -17.78
C GLN A 169 -2.02 2.50 -18.00
N THR A 170 -1.16 1.65 -17.43
CA THR A 170 -1.29 0.19 -17.56
C THR A 170 -2.57 -0.32 -16.87
N ASN A 171 -2.92 0.25 -15.73
CA ASN A 171 -4.17 -0.07 -15.04
C ASN A 171 -5.41 0.42 -15.80
N GLU A 172 -5.35 1.61 -16.41
CA GLU A 172 -6.44 2.13 -17.24
C GLU A 172 -6.67 1.27 -18.50
N GLN A 173 -5.60 0.84 -19.16
CA GLN A 173 -5.66 -0.01 -20.34
C GLN A 173 -6.29 -1.37 -20.00
N HIS A 174 -5.84 -2.03 -18.93
CA HIS A 174 -6.42 -3.29 -18.45
C HIS A 174 -7.90 -3.16 -18.08
N THR A 175 -8.28 -2.03 -17.49
CA THR A 175 -9.68 -1.75 -17.14
C THR A 175 -10.52 -1.65 -18.41
N ARG A 176 -10.08 -0.89 -19.42
CA ARG A 176 -10.77 -0.76 -20.72
C ARG A 176 -10.89 -2.10 -21.47
N ASP A 177 -9.83 -2.90 -21.48
CA ASP A 177 -9.84 -4.20 -22.16
C ASP A 177 -10.80 -5.20 -21.50
N SER A 178 -10.89 -5.17 -20.16
CA SER A 178 -11.83 -6.01 -19.39
C SER A 178 -13.31 -5.64 -19.61
N PHE A 179 -13.59 -4.39 -20.00
CA PHE A 179 -14.94 -3.95 -20.39
C PHE A 179 -15.28 -4.36 -21.83
N ASN A 180 -14.29 -4.44 -22.72
CA ASN A 180 -14.49 -4.81 -24.12
C ASN A 180 -14.61 -6.34 -24.35
N THR A 181 -14.07 -7.17 -23.46
CA THR A 181 -14.17 -8.65 -23.56
C THR A 181 -15.47 -9.24 -23.02
N LYS A 182 -16.36 -8.41 -22.43
CA LYS A 182 -17.68 -8.83 -21.91
C LYS A 182 -18.85 -8.53 -22.86
N ARG A 183 -18.59 -8.31 -24.16
CA ARG A 183 -19.62 -8.15 -25.20
C ARG A 183 -19.66 -9.34 -26.14
#